data_AF-A0A1M6VSE4-F1
#
_entry.id   AF-A0A1M6VSE4-F1
#
_cell.length_a   1.000
_cell.length_b   1.000
_cell.length_c   1.000
_cell.angle_alpha   90.00
_cell.angle_beta   90.00
_cell.angle_gamma   90.00
#
_symmetry.space_group_name_H-M   'P 1'
#
loop_
_entity.id
_entity.type
_entity.pdbx_description
1 polymer ?
#
loop_
_entity_poly.entity_id
_entity_poly.type
_entity_poly.pdbx_seq_one_letter_code
_entity_poly.pdbx_strand_id
1 'polypeptide(L)'
;MKKVFLSLLMFFTCSAIAQNEPVCNGSNSNGFAGIPLTSCAYSISSYSIGMNAGLFFVDTGYDVTYNGKKYRLRLAVTSSSAYYKDYQAILQTAYATRSKIQLIYPNFALVGVGDANVGMSDTECRMNHDNEGNPANMYCPIQAVELLN
;
A
#
# COMPACT_ATOMS: atom_id res chain seq x y z
N MET A 1 12.81 30.51 53.25
CA MET A 1 12.53 30.72 51.81
C MET A 1 13.61 30.05 50.97
N LYS A 2 13.35 28.88 50.37
CA LYS A 2 14.12 28.39 49.22
C LYS A 2 13.14 27.71 48.26
N LYS A 3 13.18 28.20 47.02
CA LYS A 3 12.20 28.00 45.95
C LYS A 3 12.37 26.59 45.36
N VAL A 4 11.26 25.87 45.26
CA VAL A 4 11.14 24.62 44.49
C VAL A 4 11.22 25.01 43.01
N PHE A 5 12.30 24.65 42.34
CA PHE A 5 12.39 24.72 40.88
C PHE A 5 11.79 23.43 40.31
N LEU A 6 10.51 23.50 39.91
CA LEU A 6 9.81 22.43 39.24
C LEU A 6 10.13 22.53 37.73
N SER A 7 11.14 21.80 37.28
CA SER A 7 11.42 21.64 35.85
C SER A 7 10.38 20.74 35.21
N LEU A 8 9.44 21.37 34.47
CA LEU A 8 8.41 20.70 33.69
C LEU A 8 9.04 20.10 32.42
N LEU A 9 9.47 18.83 32.49
CA LEU A 9 9.82 18.06 31.29
C LEU A 9 8.55 17.79 30.49
N MET A 10 8.37 18.51 29.37
CA MET A 10 7.41 18.13 28.34
C MET A 10 7.85 16.79 27.73
N PHE A 11 7.23 15.71 28.16
CA PHE A 11 7.23 14.45 27.41
C PHE A 11 6.40 14.67 26.14
N PHE A 12 7.06 15.00 25.03
CA PHE A 12 6.49 14.80 23.71
C PHE A 12 6.28 13.28 23.53
N THR A 13 5.09 12.80 23.85
CA THR A 13 4.64 11.47 23.43
C THR A 13 4.49 11.53 21.92
N CYS A 14 5.51 11.07 21.20
CA CYS A 14 5.39 10.76 19.79
C CYS A 14 4.42 9.58 19.70
N SER A 15 3.13 9.87 19.51
CA SER A 15 2.14 8.85 19.18
C SER A 15 2.62 8.22 17.87
N ALA A 16 3.19 7.02 17.96
CA ALA A 16 3.44 6.20 16.79
C ALA A 16 2.08 6.06 16.09
N ILE A 17 1.92 6.72 14.95
CA ILE A 17 0.74 6.58 14.12
C ILE A 17 0.77 5.11 13.72
N ALA A 18 -0.08 4.28 14.34
CA ALA A 18 -0.24 2.90 13.96
C ALA A 18 -0.62 2.92 12.48
N GLN A 19 0.30 2.47 11.61
CA GLN A 19 -0.05 2.25 10.22
C GLN A 19 -1.13 1.16 10.26
N ASN A 20 -2.28 1.44 9.64
CA ASN A 20 -3.27 0.40 9.47
C ASN A 20 -2.59 -0.76 8.74
N GLU A 21 -2.87 -1.99 9.14
CA GLU A 21 -2.48 -3.15 8.35
C GLU A 21 -3.53 -3.35 7.25
N PRO A 22 -3.13 -3.87 6.07
CA PRO A 22 -4.11 -4.26 5.06
C PRO A 22 -5.07 -5.33 5.60
N VAL A 23 -6.35 -5.17 5.33
CA VAL A 23 -7.38 -6.15 5.72
C VAL A 23 -7.72 -6.99 4.50
N CYS A 24 -7.40 -8.28 4.56
CA CYS A 24 -7.66 -9.21 3.48
C CYS A 24 -8.95 -9.99 3.70
N ASN A 25 -9.82 -9.96 2.69
CA ASN A 25 -10.92 -10.90 2.62
C ASN A 25 -10.32 -12.26 2.24
N GLY A 26 -10.83 -13.31 2.86
CA GLY A 26 -10.43 -14.69 2.57
C GLY A 26 -11.65 -15.59 2.59
N SER A 27 -11.47 -16.84 2.16
CA SER A 27 -12.58 -17.80 2.03
C SER A 27 -13.42 -17.99 3.29
N ASN A 28 -12.90 -17.67 4.48
CA ASN A 28 -13.53 -17.89 5.79
C ASN A 28 -13.46 -16.70 6.78
N SER A 29 -13.28 -15.43 6.36
CA SER A 29 -13.01 -14.32 7.32
C SER A 29 -13.91 -13.08 7.21
N ASN A 30 -14.02 -12.34 8.34
CA ASN A 30 -14.67 -11.04 8.59
C ASN A 30 -14.06 -9.91 7.73
N GLY A 31 -14.18 -10.04 6.43
CA GLY A 31 -13.75 -9.05 5.46
C GLY A 31 -14.61 -7.80 5.44
N PHE A 32 -14.16 -6.77 4.73
CA PHE A 32 -15.01 -5.64 4.41
C PHE A 32 -16.16 -6.09 3.51
N ALA A 33 -17.40 -5.82 3.94
CA ALA A 33 -18.59 -6.08 3.13
C ALA A 33 -18.49 -5.31 1.80
N GLY A 34 -18.79 -5.99 0.69
CA GLY A 34 -18.69 -5.40 -0.66
C GLY A 34 -17.32 -5.52 -1.33
N ILE A 35 -16.28 -6.03 -0.64
CA ILE A 35 -14.98 -6.32 -1.24
C ILE A 35 -14.89 -7.80 -1.63
N PRO A 36 -14.39 -8.16 -2.84
CA PRO A 36 -14.26 -9.55 -3.25
C PRO A 36 -13.43 -10.40 -2.30
N LEU A 37 -13.76 -11.70 -2.17
CA LEU A 37 -13.04 -12.65 -1.30
C LEU A 37 -11.57 -12.87 -1.71
N THR A 38 -11.22 -12.51 -2.93
CA THR A 38 -9.86 -12.62 -3.50
C THR A 38 -9.09 -11.31 -3.41
N SER A 39 -9.53 -10.37 -2.57
CA SER A 39 -8.96 -9.02 -2.49
C SER A 39 -8.65 -8.62 -1.05
N CYS A 40 -7.73 -7.67 -0.92
CA CYS A 40 -7.40 -6.97 0.30
C CYS A 40 -7.70 -5.48 0.14
N ALA A 41 -8.03 -4.82 1.23
CA ALA A 41 -8.22 -3.38 1.30
C ALA A 41 -7.15 -2.75 2.19
N TYR A 42 -6.59 -1.63 1.74
CA TYR A 42 -5.63 -0.88 2.52
C TYR A 42 -6.00 0.60 2.60
N SER A 43 -6.31 1.07 3.81
CA SER A 43 -6.62 2.48 4.08
C SER A 43 -5.39 3.22 4.62
N ILE A 44 -4.87 4.18 3.86
CA ILE A 44 -3.61 4.89 4.13
C ILE A 44 -3.77 6.40 4.04
N SER A 45 -3.09 7.13 4.93
CA SER A 45 -3.06 8.60 4.97
C SER A 45 -1.68 9.19 4.70
N SER A 46 -0.63 8.38 4.83
CA SER A 46 0.75 8.75 4.53
C SER A 46 1.33 7.73 3.57
N TYR A 47 1.64 8.18 2.36
CA TYR A 47 2.16 7.36 1.27
C TYR A 47 2.94 8.27 0.32
N SER A 48 3.70 7.66 -0.59
CA SER A 48 4.28 8.38 -1.72
C SER A 48 3.78 7.80 -3.04
N ILE A 49 3.82 8.61 -4.09
CA ILE A 49 3.49 8.17 -5.44
C ILE A 49 4.75 8.19 -6.30
N GLY A 50 4.82 7.29 -7.28
CA GLY A 50 5.95 7.18 -8.18
C GLY A 50 5.56 6.67 -9.56
N MET A 51 6.50 6.82 -10.50
CA MET A 51 6.35 6.32 -11.86
C MET A 51 7.62 5.60 -12.29
N ASN A 52 7.46 4.45 -12.94
CA ASN A 52 8.57 3.71 -13.54
C ASN A 52 8.10 2.88 -14.74
N ALA A 53 8.75 3.00 -15.89
CA ALA A 53 8.53 2.13 -17.05
C ALA A 53 7.04 1.86 -17.40
N GLY A 54 6.21 2.91 -17.42
CA GLY A 54 4.78 2.78 -17.73
C GLY A 54 3.90 2.29 -16.57
N LEU A 55 4.42 2.26 -15.35
CA LEU A 55 3.69 2.02 -14.10
C LEU A 55 3.52 3.34 -13.36
N PHE A 56 2.33 3.59 -12.86
CA PHE A 56 2.07 4.57 -11.81
C PHE A 56 1.77 3.80 -10.52
N PHE A 57 2.42 4.13 -9.42
CA PHE A 57 2.27 3.37 -8.18
C PHE A 57 2.20 4.23 -6.93
N VAL A 58 1.58 3.67 -5.90
CA VAL A 58 1.56 4.14 -4.52
C VAL A 58 2.53 3.27 -3.73
N ASP A 59 3.57 3.87 -3.18
CA ASP A 59 4.42 3.24 -2.16
C ASP A 59 3.76 3.44 -0.80
N THR A 60 3.29 2.34 -0.24
CA THR A 60 2.38 2.35 0.90
C THR A 60 3.09 2.52 2.23
N GLY A 61 4.42 2.43 2.26
CA GLY A 61 5.14 2.45 3.54
C GLY A 61 5.11 1.13 4.31
N TYR A 62 4.34 0.14 3.85
CA TYR A 62 4.12 -1.13 4.52
C TYR A 62 4.92 -2.26 3.87
N ASP A 63 5.45 -3.16 4.69
CA ASP A 63 6.18 -4.33 4.24
C ASP A 63 5.33 -5.59 4.42
N VAL A 64 5.23 -6.39 3.36
CA VAL A 64 4.53 -7.68 3.36
C VAL A 64 5.53 -8.83 3.42
N THR A 65 5.15 -9.92 4.07
CA THR A 65 5.96 -11.15 4.09
C THR A 65 5.38 -12.18 3.14
N TYR A 66 6.20 -12.68 2.22
CA TYR A 66 5.85 -13.74 1.27
C TYR A 66 7.01 -14.72 1.13
N ASN A 67 6.72 -16.03 1.25
CA ASN A 67 7.74 -17.09 1.26
C ASN A 67 8.92 -16.81 2.22
N GLY A 68 8.62 -16.30 3.42
CA GLY A 68 9.61 -15.99 4.46
C GLY A 68 10.48 -14.75 4.18
N LYS A 69 10.23 -14.02 3.10
CA LYS A 69 10.96 -12.81 2.70
C LYS A 69 10.06 -11.58 2.81
N LYS A 70 10.65 -10.43 3.18
CA LYS A 70 9.95 -9.15 3.27
C LYS A 70 10.07 -8.36 1.98
N TYR A 71 8.96 -7.79 1.54
CA TYR A 71 8.89 -6.94 0.35
C TYR A 71 8.15 -5.66 0.67
N ARG A 72 8.59 -4.53 0.11
CA ARG A 72 7.86 -3.28 0.17
C ARG A 72 6.58 -3.38 -0.66
N LEU A 73 5.41 -3.16 -0.06
CA LEU A 73 4.14 -3.20 -0.78
C LEU A 73 3.94 -1.91 -1.59
N ARG A 74 3.83 -2.07 -2.90
CA ARG A 74 3.48 -1.02 -3.85
C ARG A 74 2.21 -1.39 -4.58
N LEU A 75 1.25 -0.48 -4.61
CA LEU A 75 0.00 -0.68 -5.33
C LEU A 75 0.06 0.10 -6.64
N ALA A 76 -0.08 -0.57 -7.77
CA ALA A 76 0.25 -0.02 -9.08
C ALA A 76 -0.89 -0.12 -10.09
N VAL A 77 -0.88 0.79 -11.06
CA VAL A 77 -1.69 0.71 -12.27
C VAL A 77 -0.77 0.76 -13.49
N THR A 78 -1.00 -0.15 -14.43
CA THR A 78 -0.22 -0.30 -15.66
C THR A 78 -0.75 0.67 -16.73
N SER A 79 0.12 1.22 -17.56
CA SER A 79 -0.28 2.09 -18.68
C SER A 79 -1.17 1.41 -19.74
N SER A 80 -1.19 0.07 -19.75
CA SER A 80 -2.11 -0.74 -20.57
C SER A 80 -3.51 -0.86 -19.97
N SER A 81 -3.70 -0.54 -18.70
CA SER A 81 -5.01 -0.60 -18.04
C SER A 81 -5.95 0.48 -18.60
N ALA A 82 -7.20 0.11 -18.85
CA ALA A 82 -8.24 1.07 -19.23
C ALA A 82 -8.47 2.16 -18.16
N TYR A 83 -8.15 1.86 -16.90
CA TYR A 83 -8.32 2.77 -15.76
C TYR A 83 -7.06 3.57 -15.42
N TYR A 84 -5.99 3.47 -16.22
CA TYR A 84 -4.69 4.08 -15.90
C TYR A 84 -4.81 5.57 -15.59
N LYS A 85 -5.42 6.34 -16.49
CA LYS A 85 -5.54 7.80 -16.36
C LYS A 85 -6.43 8.19 -15.18
N ASP A 86 -7.51 7.45 -14.96
CA ASP A 86 -8.47 7.73 -13.89
C ASP A 86 -7.83 7.49 -12.52
N TYR A 87 -7.20 6.33 -12.33
CA TYR A 87 -6.52 6.01 -11.08
C TYR A 87 -5.32 6.92 -10.85
N GLN A 88 -4.54 7.23 -11.88
CA GLN A 88 -3.45 8.20 -11.77
C GLN A 88 -3.98 9.56 -11.31
N ALA A 89 -5.04 10.09 -11.93
CA ALA A 89 -5.60 11.39 -11.59
C ALA A 89 -6.16 11.42 -10.15
N ILE A 90 -6.90 10.38 -9.74
CA ILE A 90 -7.45 10.26 -8.38
C ILE A 90 -6.32 10.24 -7.35
N LEU A 91 -5.28 9.43 -7.59
CA LEU A 91 -4.18 9.26 -6.65
C LEU A 91 -3.27 10.49 -6.57
N GLN A 92 -3.01 11.16 -7.69
CA GLN A 92 -2.30 12.43 -7.69
C GLN A 92 -3.08 13.51 -6.95
N THR A 93 -4.40 13.56 -7.16
CA THR A 93 -5.29 14.49 -6.43
C THR A 93 -5.23 14.20 -4.94
N ALA A 94 -5.45 12.95 -4.55
CA ALA A 94 -5.39 12.51 -3.16
C ALA A 94 -4.05 12.85 -2.49
N TYR A 95 -2.94 12.63 -3.19
CA TYR A 95 -1.61 12.94 -2.70
C TYR A 95 -1.42 14.46 -2.51
N ALA A 96 -1.82 15.26 -3.49
CA ALA A 96 -1.72 16.71 -3.44
C ALA A 96 -2.59 17.32 -2.33
N THR A 97 -3.78 16.76 -2.09
CA THR A 97 -4.70 17.20 -1.03
C THR A 97 -4.40 16.56 0.33
N ARG A 98 -3.43 15.63 0.40
CA ARG A 98 -3.12 14.83 1.60
C ARG A 98 -4.34 14.07 2.14
N SER A 99 -5.21 13.65 1.24
CA SER A 99 -6.40 12.88 1.57
C SER A 99 -6.05 11.45 1.95
N LYS A 100 -6.81 10.91 2.89
CA LYS A 100 -6.79 9.47 3.17
C LYS A 100 -7.40 8.75 1.95
N ILE A 101 -6.81 7.62 1.58
CA ILE A 101 -7.32 6.78 0.50
C ILE A 101 -7.55 5.36 1.01
N GLN A 102 -8.47 4.65 0.37
CA GLN A 102 -8.60 3.21 0.45
C GLN A 102 -8.29 2.62 -0.92
N LEU A 103 -7.41 1.62 -0.93
CA LEU A 103 -7.00 0.89 -2.12
C LEU A 103 -7.40 -0.57 -1.99
N ILE A 104 -8.03 -1.10 -3.03
CA ILE A 104 -8.35 -2.53 -3.14
C ILE A 104 -7.36 -3.18 -4.10
N TYR A 105 -6.77 -4.31 -3.71
CA TYR A 105 -5.78 -5.04 -4.50
C TYR A 105 -5.94 -6.55 -4.31
N PRO A 106 -5.40 -7.41 -5.21
CA PRO A 106 -5.53 -8.85 -5.08
C PRO A 106 -4.91 -9.39 -3.79
N ASN A 107 -5.59 -10.34 -3.17
CA ASN A 107 -5.05 -11.09 -2.04
C ASN A 107 -4.00 -12.09 -2.55
N PHE A 108 -2.73 -11.69 -2.52
CA PHE A 108 -1.59 -12.48 -2.99
C PHE A 108 -1.42 -13.83 -2.27
N ALA A 109 -2.01 -14.02 -1.08
CA ALA A 109 -2.01 -15.31 -0.41
C ALA A 109 -2.94 -16.33 -1.10
N LEU A 110 -3.92 -15.86 -1.88
CA LEU A 110 -4.90 -16.68 -2.59
C LEU A 110 -4.67 -16.75 -4.10
N VAL A 111 -4.28 -15.63 -4.73
CA VAL A 111 -4.18 -15.53 -6.19
C VAL A 111 -2.79 -15.83 -6.76
N GLY A 112 -1.79 -16.05 -5.89
CA GLY A 112 -0.40 -16.28 -6.29
C GLY A 112 0.38 -14.98 -6.52
N VAL A 113 1.71 -15.13 -6.62
CA VAL A 113 2.66 -14.03 -6.90
C VAL A 113 3.58 -14.44 -8.03
N GLY A 114 3.62 -13.65 -9.11
CA GLY A 114 4.52 -13.85 -10.23
C GLY A 114 5.85 -13.07 -10.10
N ASP A 115 6.77 -13.33 -11.01
CA ASP A 115 8.01 -12.53 -11.16
C ASP A 115 7.70 -11.23 -11.95
N ALA A 116 8.12 -10.08 -11.43
CA ALA A 116 7.95 -8.77 -12.08
C ALA A 116 8.83 -8.60 -13.33
N ASN A 117 9.90 -9.37 -13.48
CA ASN A 117 10.76 -9.36 -14.68
C ASN A 117 10.03 -9.83 -15.95
N VAL A 118 8.88 -10.50 -15.78
CA VAL A 118 8.02 -10.98 -16.88
C VAL A 118 6.98 -9.91 -17.31
N GLY A 119 7.02 -8.72 -16.68
CA GLY A 119 6.03 -7.67 -16.87
C GLY A 119 4.94 -7.70 -15.80
N MET A 120 4.28 -6.56 -15.62
CA MET A 120 3.19 -6.40 -14.66
C MET A 120 1.88 -6.95 -15.22
N SER A 121 1.09 -7.56 -14.33
CA SER A 121 -0.26 -8.05 -14.63
C SER A 121 -1.29 -7.15 -13.96
N ASP A 122 -2.48 -7.08 -14.54
CA ASP A 122 -3.63 -6.38 -13.96
C ASP A 122 -4.41 -7.26 -12.95
N THR A 123 -4.05 -8.55 -12.81
CA THR A 123 -4.83 -9.50 -11.99
C THR A 123 -4.08 -10.12 -10.81
N GLU A 124 -2.75 -10.18 -10.85
CA GLU A 124 -1.92 -10.81 -9.82
C GLU A 124 -0.80 -9.90 -9.36
N CYS A 125 -0.36 -10.09 -8.12
CA CYS A 125 0.81 -9.39 -7.60
C CYS A 125 2.09 -9.93 -8.22
N ARG A 126 3.08 -9.06 -8.36
CA ARG A 126 4.41 -9.37 -8.89
C ARG A 126 5.49 -8.91 -7.93
N MET A 127 6.57 -9.68 -7.82
CA MET A 127 7.71 -9.31 -6.97
C MET A 127 8.93 -8.97 -7.82
N ASN A 128 9.69 -7.96 -7.40
CA ASN A 128 10.99 -7.65 -7.99
C ASN A 128 12.11 -7.77 -6.95
N HIS A 129 13.33 -7.82 -7.48
CA HIS A 129 14.55 -7.81 -6.70
C HIS A 129 15.32 -6.52 -6.98
N ASP A 130 16.16 -6.10 -6.05
CA ASP A 130 17.14 -5.04 -6.29
C ASP A 130 18.29 -5.55 -7.17
N ASN A 131 19.26 -4.67 -7.42
CA ASN A 131 20.42 -4.99 -8.25
C ASN A 131 21.33 -6.08 -7.65
N GLU A 132 21.16 -6.39 -6.36
CA GLU A 132 21.91 -7.40 -5.62
C GLU A 132 21.14 -8.74 -5.57
N GLY A 133 19.94 -8.79 -6.14
CA GLY A 133 19.08 -9.97 -6.11
C GLY A 133 18.30 -10.12 -4.81
N ASN A 134 18.28 -9.11 -3.94
CA ASN A 134 17.49 -9.14 -2.71
C ASN A 134 16.03 -8.74 -2.99
N PRO A 135 15.07 -9.30 -2.25
CA PRO A 135 13.68 -8.85 -2.24
C PRO A 135 13.56 -7.34 -2.10
N ALA A 136 12.94 -6.68 -3.08
CA ALA A 136 12.77 -5.24 -3.05
C ALA A 136 11.30 -4.86 -2.84
N ASN A 137 10.46 -5.11 -3.83
CA ASN A 137 9.06 -4.68 -3.80
C ASN A 137 8.12 -5.79 -4.25
N MET A 138 6.92 -5.76 -3.69
CA MET A 138 5.75 -6.48 -4.18
C MET A 138 4.80 -5.45 -4.79
N TYR A 139 4.65 -5.51 -6.10
CA TYR A 139 3.71 -4.69 -6.86
C TYR A 139 2.39 -5.44 -7.03
N CYS A 140 1.32 -4.92 -6.45
CA CYS A 140 -0.03 -5.46 -6.66
C CYS A 140 -0.85 -4.50 -7.52
N PRO A 141 -1.60 -4.99 -8.50
CA PRO A 141 -2.46 -4.14 -9.31
C PRO A 141 -3.59 -3.53 -8.46
N ILE A 142 -3.90 -2.26 -8.69
CA ILE A 142 -5.05 -1.59 -8.06
C ILE A 142 -6.32 -2.07 -8.76
N GLN A 143 -7.21 -2.68 -7.99
CA GLN A 143 -8.54 -3.10 -8.46
C GLN A 143 -9.56 -1.98 -8.28
N ALA A 144 -9.46 -1.21 -7.20
CA ALA A 144 -10.30 -0.05 -6.94
C ALA A 144 -9.57 0.99 -6.07
N VAL A 145 -9.97 2.25 -6.19
CA VAL A 145 -9.50 3.35 -5.36
C VAL A 145 -10.69 4.17 -4.85
N GLU A 146 -10.64 4.53 -3.57
CA GLU A 146 -11.61 5.41 -2.93
C GLU A 146 -10.87 6.52 -2.17
N LEU A 147 -11.33 7.76 -2.34
CA LEU A 147 -10.94 8.90 -1.51
C LEU A 147 -11.79 8.87 -0.24
N LEU A 148 -11.14 8.78 0.92
CA LEU A 148 -11.81 8.83 2.22
C LEU A 148 -11.79 10.27 2.75
N ASN A 149 -12.97 10.79 3.05
CA ASN A 149 -13.17 12.12 3.65
C ASN A 149 -13.02 12.11 5.17
#